data_AF-A0A8S9N715-F1
#
_entry.id   AF-A0A8S9N715-F1
#
_cell.length_a   1.000
_cell.length_b   1.000
_cell.length_c   1.000
_cell.angle_alpha   90.00
_cell.angle_beta   90.00
_cell.angle_gamma   90.00
#
_symmetry.space_group_name_H-M   'P 1'
#
loop_
_entity.id
_entity.type
_entity.pdbx_description
1 polymer ?
#
loop_
_entity_poly.entity_id
_entity_poly.type
_entity_poly.pdbx_seq_one_letter_code
_entity_poly.pdbx_strand_id
1 'polypeptide(L)'
;MSLVARDKAVKEFNNDPSVQVMLMSLKAGNLGLNMVSASHVIILDLWWNPTTEDQAIDRAHRIGQTQAVTVTRIAINNTVEDRILALQETKRIVVASALGEGSGELSATRLTEQDLGFLFFGVKQEHI
;
A
#
# COMPACT_ATOMS: atom_id res chain seq x y z
N MET A 1 4.68 -17.88 10.00
CA MET A 1 3.36 -18.55 10.00
C MET A 1 3.35 -19.63 8.93
N SER A 2 2.86 -20.84 9.20
CA SER A 2 2.73 -21.87 8.17
C SER A 2 1.62 -21.52 7.17
N LEU A 3 1.66 -22.12 5.98
CA LEU A 3 0.60 -21.93 4.96
C LEU A 3 -0.79 -22.30 5.53
N VAL A 4 -0.87 -23.43 6.24
CA VAL A 4 -2.10 -23.93 6.87
C VAL A 4 -2.65 -22.95 7.90
N ALA A 5 -1.79 -22.42 8.78
CA ALA A 5 -2.23 -21.47 9.78
C ALA A 5 -2.72 -20.16 9.14
N ARG A 6 -2.04 -19.70 8.07
CA ARG A 6 -2.43 -18.48 7.34
C ARG A 6 -3.79 -18.61 6.69
N ASP A 7 -4.02 -19.71 5.99
CA ASP A 7 -5.31 -19.98 5.34
C ASP A 7 -6.44 -20.11 6.37
N LYS A 8 -6.16 -20.71 7.53
CA LYS A 8 -7.09 -20.76 8.65
C LYS A 8 -7.48 -19.36 9.13
N ALA A 9 -6.50 -18.49 9.40
CA ALA A 9 -6.76 -17.12 9.87
C ALA A 9 -7.58 -16.29 8.87
N VAL A 10 -7.29 -16.41 7.57
CA VAL A 10 -8.05 -15.72 6.51
C VAL A 10 -9.48 -16.26 6.41
N LYS A 11 -9.69 -17.57 6.59
CA LYS A 11 -11.02 -18.17 6.62
C LYS A 11 -11.81 -17.72 7.85
N GLU A 12 -11.18 -17.68 9.01
CA GLU A 12 -11.80 -17.20 10.25
C GLU A 12 -12.22 -15.73 10.09
N PHE A 13 -11.33 -14.86 9.65
CA PHE A 13 -11.65 -13.45 9.42
C PHE A 13 -12.81 -13.24 8.43
N ASN A 14 -12.89 -14.05 7.35
CA ASN A 14 -13.95 -13.89 6.36
C ASN A 14 -15.31 -14.49 6.76
N ASN A 15 -15.34 -15.50 7.63
CA ASN A 15 -16.56 -16.29 7.87
C ASN A 15 -17.03 -16.29 9.32
N ASP A 16 -16.18 -15.95 10.30
CA ASP A 16 -16.52 -15.90 11.71
C ASP A 16 -16.82 -14.45 12.15
N PRO A 17 -18.09 -14.10 12.45
CA PRO A 17 -18.46 -12.76 12.86
C PRO A 17 -17.79 -12.30 14.18
N SER A 18 -17.27 -13.21 14.98
CA SER A 18 -16.53 -12.87 16.20
C SER A 18 -15.11 -12.35 15.91
N VAL A 19 -14.56 -12.62 14.73
CA VAL A 19 -13.23 -12.19 14.30
C VAL A 19 -13.34 -10.90 13.49
N GLN A 20 -13.29 -9.76 14.18
CA GLN A 20 -13.52 -8.45 13.56
C GLN A 20 -12.26 -7.76 13.05
N VAL A 21 -11.07 -8.21 13.48
CA VAL A 21 -9.79 -7.56 13.19
C VAL A 21 -8.77 -8.58 12.69
N MET A 22 -8.15 -8.28 11.54
CA MET A 22 -6.98 -9.00 11.05
C MET A 22 -5.78 -8.04 11.01
N LEU A 23 -4.71 -8.40 11.74
CA LEU A 23 -3.45 -7.69 11.71
C LEU A 23 -2.49 -8.37 10.75
N MET A 24 -1.88 -7.59 9.87
CA MET A 24 -0.89 -8.09 8.94
C MET A 24 0.13 -7.02 8.57
N SER A 25 1.36 -7.43 8.32
CA SER A 25 2.35 -6.56 7.70
C SER A 25 1.96 -6.24 6.26
N LEU A 26 2.30 -5.05 5.78
CA LEU A 26 2.06 -4.65 4.38
C LEU A 26 2.66 -5.66 3.37
N LYS A 27 3.85 -6.20 3.65
CA LYS A 27 4.49 -7.24 2.83
C LYS A 27 3.65 -8.50 2.67
N ALA A 28 2.90 -8.89 3.70
CA ALA A 28 2.01 -10.04 3.63
C ALA A 28 0.78 -9.77 2.74
N GLY A 29 0.43 -8.50 2.51
CA GLY A 29 -0.63 -8.06 1.60
C GLY A 29 -0.41 -8.57 0.18
N ASN A 30 0.85 -8.69 -0.23
CA ASN A 30 1.25 -9.13 -1.57
C ASN A 30 1.11 -10.65 -1.81
N LEU A 31 0.72 -11.44 -0.81
CA LEU A 31 0.65 -12.91 -0.91
C LEU A 31 -0.61 -13.47 -1.59
N GLY A 32 -1.44 -12.62 -2.20
CA GLY A 32 -2.64 -13.02 -2.93
C GLY A 32 -3.86 -13.34 -2.06
N LEU A 33 -3.83 -13.00 -0.77
CA LEU A 33 -4.91 -13.29 0.19
C LEU A 33 -6.23 -12.62 -0.21
N ASN A 34 -7.36 -13.24 0.10
CA ASN A 34 -8.69 -12.68 -0.15
C ASN A 34 -9.31 -12.16 1.15
N MET A 35 -9.63 -10.87 1.22
CA MET A 35 -10.10 -10.18 2.44
C MET A 35 -11.42 -9.45 2.21
N VAL A 36 -12.32 -10.06 1.44
CA VAL A 36 -13.63 -9.49 1.04
C VAL A 36 -14.57 -9.18 2.20
N SER A 37 -14.27 -9.64 3.42
CA SER A 37 -15.01 -9.23 4.64
C SER A 37 -14.55 -7.88 5.20
N ALA A 38 -13.36 -7.39 4.83
CA ALA A 38 -12.83 -6.13 5.33
C ALA A 38 -13.56 -4.95 4.70
N SER A 39 -14.37 -4.24 5.49
CA SER A 39 -14.96 -2.95 5.11
C SER A 39 -14.12 -1.75 5.57
N HIS A 40 -13.16 -1.96 6.46
CA HIS A 40 -12.24 -0.93 6.93
C HIS A 40 -10.80 -1.42 6.81
N VAL A 41 -9.97 -0.65 6.11
CA VAL A 41 -8.52 -0.90 5.98
C VAL A 41 -7.78 0.27 6.62
N ILE A 42 -6.99 -0.02 7.65
CA ILE A 42 -6.18 0.98 8.35
C ILE A 42 -4.71 0.73 7.98
N ILE A 43 -4.09 1.69 7.31
CA ILE A 43 -2.66 1.69 7.00
C ILE A 43 -1.97 2.48 8.10
N LEU A 44 -1.17 1.77 8.92
CA LEU A 44 -0.44 2.34 10.06
C LEU A 44 0.94 2.86 9.66
N ASP A 45 1.60 2.18 8.72
CA ASP A 45 2.93 2.54 8.25
C ASP A 45 2.88 2.86 6.76
N LEU A 46 3.41 4.01 6.35
CA LEU A 46 3.48 4.43 4.96
C LEU A 46 4.69 3.83 4.25
N TRP A 47 4.53 3.45 2.99
CA TRP A 47 5.58 2.86 2.17
C TRP A 47 5.89 3.69 0.94
N TRP A 48 7.15 3.90 0.56
CA TRP A 48 7.49 4.77 -0.58
C TRP A 48 6.94 4.29 -1.92
N ASN A 49 6.69 2.98 -2.08
CA ASN A 49 6.13 2.40 -3.30
C ASN A 49 4.59 2.33 -3.20
N PRO A 50 3.84 3.22 -3.89
CA PRO A 50 2.38 3.29 -3.79
C PRO A 50 1.70 1.99 -4.20
N THR A 51 2.23 1.29 -5.19
CA THR A 51 1.65 0.05 -5.73
C THR A 51 1.60 -1.07 -4.69
N THR A 52 2.52 -1.06 -3.71
CA THR A 52 2.51 -2.06 -2.63
C THR A 52 1.31 -1.85 -1.70
N GLU A 53 0.97 -0.61 -1.38
CA GLU A 53 -0.21 -0.28 -0.59
C GLU A 53 -1.50 -0.58 -1.36
N ASP A 54 -1.56 -0.16 -2.62
CA ASP A 54 -2.73 -0.40 -3.47
C ASP A 54 -3.04 -1.88 -3.59
N GLN A 55 -2.02 -2.71 -3.86
CA GLN A 55 -2.20 -4.16 -3.94
C GLN A 55 -2.72 -4.78 -2.65
N ALA A 56 -2.33 -4.24 -1.49
CA ALA A 56 -2.81 -4.71 -0.20
C ALA A 56 -4.28 -4.29 0.01
N ILE A 57 -4.63 -3.05 -0.33
CA ILE A 57 -6.01 -2.52 -0.30
C ILE A 57 -6.92 -3.29 -1.24
N ASP A 58 -6.45 -3.64 -2.44
CA ASP A 58 -7.19 -4.41 -3.45
C ASP A 58 -7.64 -5.80 -2.97
N ARG A 59 -7.00 -6.33 -1.91
CA ARG A 59 -7.44 -7.59 -1.30
C ARG A 59 -8.81 -7.48 -0.65
N ALA A 60 -9.20 -6.28 -0.22
CA ALA A 60 -10.53 -5.97 0.31
C ALA A 60 -11.53 -5.58 -0.79
N HIS A 61 -11.08 -4.94 -1.87
CA HIS A 61 -11.92 -4.54 -3.03
C HIS A 61 -12.19 -5.68 -4.04
N ARG A 62 -12.02 -6.95 -3.64
CA ARG A 62 -12.10 -8.10 -4.55
C ARG A 62 -13.55 -8.55 -4.82
N ILE A 63 -13.71 -9.38 -5.86
CA ILE A 63 -15.00 -10.04 -6.15
C ILE A 63 -15.46 -10.82 -4.91
N GLY A 64 -16.69 -10.55 -4.48
CA GLY A 64 -17.28 -11.10 -3.26
C GLY A 64 -17.39 -10.09 -2.11
N GLN A 65 -16.78 -8.90 -2.24
CA GLN A 65 -17.03 -7.78 -1.34
C GLN A 65 -18.48 -7.29 -1.50
N THR A 66 -19.18 -7.11 -0.39
CA THR A 66 -20.60 -6.71 -0.36
C THR A 66 -20.84 -5.36 0.30
N GLN A 67 -19.81 -4.80 0.95
CA GLN A 67 -19.86 -3.52 1.65
C GLN A 67 -18.89 -2.50 1.03
N ALA A 68 -19.17 -1.22 1.26
CA ALA A 68 -18.22 -0.16 0.91
C ALA A 68 -16.94 -0.31 1.75
N VAL A 69 -15.79 -0.26 1.09
CA VAL A 69 -14.48 -0.34 1.74
C VAL A 69 -13.97 1.08 2.00
N THR A 70 -13.70 1.38 3.27
CA THR A 70 -13.09 2.65 3.71
C THR A 70 -11.62 2.41 4.01
N VAL A 71 -10.75 3.17 3.36
CA VAL A 71 -9.30 3.12 3.60
C VAL A 71 -8.88 4.35 4.38
N THR A 72 -8.27 4.15 5.54
CA THR A 72 -7.70 5.23 6.37
C THR A 72 -6.19 5.05 6.43
N ARG A 73 -5.45 6.09 6.06
CA ARG A 73 -3.99 6.16 6.28
C ARG A 73 -3.73 7.02 7.50
N ILE A 74 -2.98 6.48 8.47
CA ILE A 74 -2.51 7.25 9.62
C ILE A 74 -1.13 7.80 9.24
N ALA A 75 -0.98 9.11 9.35
CA ALA A 75 0.27 9.80 9.10
C ALA A 75 0.51 10.86 10.18
N ILE A 76 1.78 11.09 10.50
CA ILE A 76 2.24 12.05 11.49
C ILE A 76 2.75 13.29 10.76
N ASN A 77 2.05 14.40 10.95
CA ASN A 77 2.40 15.69 10.37
C ASN A 77 3.78 16.17 10.83
N ASN A 78 4.45 16.92 9.95
CA ASN A 78 5.78 17.49 10.13
C ASN A 78 6.88 16.43 10.31
N THR A 79 6.72 15.28 9.65
CA THR A 79 7.72 14.19 9.70
C THR A 79 8.18 13.79 8.30
N VAL A 80 8.95 12.69 8.21
CA VAL A 80 9.28 12.08 6.91
C VAL A 80 8.03 11.57 6.17
N GLU A 81 6.95 11.28 6.91
CA GLU A 81 5.72 10.72 6.36
C GLU A 81 5.02 11.67 5.37
N ASP A 82 5.04 12.98 5.61
CA ASP A 82 4.53 13.97 4.65
C ASP A 82 5.26 13.86 3.29
N ARG A 83 6.58 13.64 3.34
CA ARG A 83 7.41 13.50 2.14
C ARG A 83 7.23 12.13 1.50
N ILE A 84 6.96 11.07 2.28
CA ILE A 84 6.58 9.77 1.72
C ILE A 84 5.27 9.89 0.94
N LEU A 85 4.26 10.59 1.47
CA LEU A 85 3.00 10.82 0.76
C LEU A 85 3.21 11.60 -0.55
N ALA A 86 4.02 12.67 -0.52
CA ALA A 86 4.37 13.44 -1.72
C ALA A 86 5.16 12.59 -2.76
N LEU A 87 6.04 11.72 -2.28
CA LEU A 87 6.80 10.81 -3.13
C LEU A 87 5.91 9.75 -3.78
N GLN A 88 4.96 9.19 -3.02
CA GLN A 88 3.96 8.27 -3.55
C GLN A 88 3.18 8.91 -4.70
N GLU A 89 2.72 10.15 -4.54
CA GLU A 89 1.97 10.86 -5.58
C GLU A 89 2.82 11.07 -6.84
N THR A 90 4.07 11.53 -6.68
CA THR A 90 5.02 11.65 -7.80
C THR A 90 5.19 10.32 -8.53
N LYS A 91 5.39 9.22 -7.79
CA LYS A 91 5.55 7.89 -8.38
C LYS A 91 4.28 7.41 -9.08
N ARG A 92 3.07 7.71 -8.57
CA ARG A 92 1.80 7.40 -9.24
C ARG A 92 1.69 8.10 -10.59
N ILE A 93 2.05 9.39 -10.65
CA ILE A 93 2.02 10.18 -11.89
C ILE A 93 2.98 9.58 -12.93
N VAL A 94 4.19 9.19 -12.51
CA VAL A 94 5.17 8.54 -13.40
C VAL A 94 4.63 7.21 -13.93
N VAL A 95 4.06 6.35 -13.08
CA VAL A 95 3.45 5.08 -13.51
C VAL A 95 2.31 5.33 -14.50
N ALA A 96 1.41 6.27 -14.21
CA ALA A 96 0.29 6.60 -15.08
C ALA A 96 0.75 7.11 -16.45
N SER A 97 1.84 7.90 -16.48
CA SER A 97 2.42 8.42 -17.72
C SER A 97 3.19 7.36 -18.51
N ALA A 98 3.72 6.33 -17.84
CA ALA A 98 4.52 5.26 -18.43
C ALA A 98 3.68 4.15 -19.11
N LEU A 99 2.35 4.16 -18.97
CA LEU A 99 1.45 3.18 -19.60
C LEU A 99 1.49 3.18 -21.16
N GLY A 100 2.33 4.03 -21.77
CA GLY A 100 2.66 4.01 -23.20
C GLY A 100 3.99 3.31 -23.57
N GLU A 101 4.97 3.20 -22.67
CA GLU A 101 6.31 2.65 -22.96
C GLU A 101 6.87 1.88 -21.75
N GLY A 102 7.06 0.56 -21.90
CA GLY A 102 7.32 -0.41 -20.82
C GLY A 102 8.61 -0.29 -20.00
N SER A 103 9.30 0.87 -20.01
CA SER A 103 10.50 1.14 -19.22
C SER A 103 10.24 1.99 -17.96
N GLY A 104 9.13 2.74 -17.90
CA GLY A 104 8.86 3.67 -16.78
C GLY A 104 8.37 2.99 -15.49
N GLU A 105 7.76 1.82 -15.59
CA GLU A 105 7.16 1.10 -14.45
C GLU A 105 8.23 0.57 -13.45
N LEU A 106 9.38 0.12 -13.96
CA LEU A 106 10.51 -0.34 -13.16
C LEU A 106 11.24 0.81 -12.43
N SER A 107 11.25 2.00 -13.02
CA SER A 107 11.86 3.19 -12.40
C SER A 107 11.02 3.70 -11.23
N ALA A 108 9.69 3.72 -11.40
CA ALA A 108 8.78 4.23 -10.39
C ALA A 108 8.73 3.38 -9.11
N THR A 109 9.00 2.07 -9.20
CA THR A 109 8.98 1.15 -8.05
C THR A 109 10.27 1.15 -7.23
N ARG A 110 11.38 1.65 -7.79
CA ARG A 110 12.68 1.74 -7.09
C ARG A 110 12.78 3.01 -6.27
N LEU A 111 13.56 2.95 -5.19
CA LEU A 111 13.96 4.12 -4.41
C LEU A 111 15.33 4.57 -4.91
N THR A 112 15.43 5.82 -5.36
CA THR A 112 16.67 6.39 -5.89
C THR A 112 17.42 7.18 -4.83
N GLU A 113 18.69 7.52 -5.09
CA GLU A 113 19.46 8.44 -4.22
C GLU A 113 18.80 9.82 -4.12
N GLN A 114 18.18 10.29 -5.20
CA GLN A 114 17.42 11.54 -5.22
C GLN A 114 16.19 11.44 -4.31
N ASP A 115 15.47 10.30 -4.32
CA ASP A 115 14.34 10.07 -3.42
C ASP A 115 14.79 10.10 -1.95
N LEU A 116 15.93 9.49 -1.63
CA LEU A 116 16.51 9.55 -0.27
C LEU A 116 16.89 10.98 0.11
N GLY A 117 17.48 11.72 -0.83
CA GLY A 117 17.75 13.15 -0.73
C GLY A 117 16.52 13.96 -0.33
N PHE A 118 15.43 13.75 -1.06
CA PHE A 118 14.14 14.38 -0.81
C PHE A 118 13.57 14.00 0.57
N LEU A 119 13.55 12.70 0.90
CA LEU A 119 12.94 12.20 2.14
C LEU A 119 13.63 12.70 3.41
N PHE A 120 14.96 12.82 3.43
CA PHE A 120 15.70 13.13 4.66
C PHE A 120 16.35 14.51 4.69
N PHE A 121 16.62 15.13 3.53
CA PHE A 121 17.35 16.40 3.47
C PHE A 121 16.52 17.54 2.86
N GLY A 122 15.29 17.29 2.43
CA GLY A 122 14.37 18.33 1.97
C GLY A 122 14.86 19.09 0.73
N VAL A 123 15.74 18.48 -0.07
CA VAL A 123 16.29 19.11 -1.27
C VAL A 123 15.16 19.31 -2.26
N LYS A 124 14.76 20.56 -2.48
CA LYS A 124 13.87 20.92 -3.58
C LYS A 124 14.60 20.59 -4.88
N GLN A 125 13.94 19.87 -5.78
CA GLN A 125 14.37 19.79 -7.18
C GLN A 125 14.30 21.21 -7.75
N GLU A 126 15.44 21.90 -7.81
CA GLU A 126 15.57 23.00 -8.74
C GLU A 126 15.66 22.38 -10.14
N HIS A 127 14.62 22.62 -10.93
CA HIS A 127 14.62 22.32 -12.36
C HIS A 127 15.82 23.02 -13.01
N ILE A 128 16.70 22.24 -13.62
CA ILE A 128 17.62 22.71 -14.66
C ILE A 128 16.90 22.59 -16.00
#